data_AF-A0A485LJC5-F1
#
_entry.id   AF-A0A485LJC5-F1
#
_cell.length_a   1.000
_cell.length_b   1.000
_cell.length_c   1.000
_cell.angle_alpha   90.00
_cell.angle_beta   90.00
_cell.angle_gamma   90.00
#
_symmetry.space_group_name_H-M   'P 1'
#
loop_
_entity.id
_entity.type
_entity.pdbx_description
1 polymer ?
#
loop_
_entity_poly.entity_id
_entity_poly.type
_entity_poly.pdbx_seq_one_letter_code
_entity_poly.pdbx_strand_id
1 'polypeptide(L)'
;MGNKKRAIKSTFIFVCKLVFAVISFHVARPCTAPVCEGGTAGKAAASRLLSVAHLPMASIMAELVVGSLIDNYDKRNETVWHKEDIEHRHQERQWRIDDLQRERDWRLYDIRTERIRAKLDNEQRHADTRAEHLSAISELAAELGGFALVSIINVNLPVDIDLNLLWVYGITSALTICCMILSLIVCTVLMLAVTHYCAFQLERDVKNLDDDEVDVISPFAVWWIQRCESDWQLGYYLFRTGVKFFFAELAVVSWVQYNMYEPTSISITVVAFVGLLIWQTRIWSKWRYLMRMPDIDDIDGPNERTPLKKRTSASRHWTPRSKKTY
;
A
#
# COMPACT_ATOMS: atom_id res chain seq x y z
N MET A 1 -49.85 -22.02 4.84
CA MET A 1 -48.59 -21.56 5.48
C MET A 1 -47.28 -22.09 4.83
N GLY A 2 -47.30 -22.97 3.82
CA GLY A 2 -46.09 -23.60 3.25
C GLY A 2 -45.31 -22.80 2.18
N ASN A 3 -45.87 -21.75 1.58
CA ASN A 3 -45.21 -20.99 0.50
C ASN A 3 -44.33 -19.82 0.99
N LYS A 4 -44.62 -19.22 2.15
CA LYS A 4 -43.80 -18.12 2.70
C LYS A 4 -42.41 -18.58 3.17
N LYS A 5 -42.27 -19.81 3.66
CA LYS A 5 -40.97 -20.37 4.10
C LYS A 5 -40.04 -20.70 2.92
N ARG A 6 -40.56 -20.90 1.70
CA ARG A 6 -39.75 -21.14 0.50
C ARG A 6 -39.17 -19.85 -0.10
N ALA A 7 -39.90 -18.73 -0.01
CA ALA A 7 -39.41 -17.44 -0.48
C ALA A 7 -38.17 -16.97 0.32
N ILE A 8 -38.19 -17.13 1.65
CA ILE A 8 -37.09 -16.67 2.52
C ILE A 8 -35.80 -17.51 2.32
N LYS A 9 -35.92 -18.83 2.09
CA LYS A 9 -34.76 -19.66 1.73
C LYS A 9 -34.20 -19.32 0.35
N SER A 10 -35.04 -18.90 -0.60
CA SER A 10 -34.59 -18.52 -1.94
C SER A 10 -33.82 -17.20 -1.94
N THR A 11 -34.22 -16.23 -1.12
CA THR A 11 -33.52 -14.94 -1.01
C THR A 11 -32.16 -15.09 -0.33
N PHE A 12 -32.06 -15.95 0.69
CA PHE A 12 -30.79 -16.22 1.38
C PHE A 12 -29.76 -16.91 0.48
N ILE A 13 -30.18 -17.87 -0.36
CA ILE A 13 -29.30 -18.55 -1.31
C ILE A 13 -28.88 -17.62 -2.46
N PHE A 14 -29.72 -16.66 -2.86
CA PHE A 14 -29.39 -15.69 -3.91
C PHE A 14 -28.33 -14.68 -3.45
N VAL A 15 -28.40 -14.23 -2.18
CA VAL A 15 -27.41 -13.32 -1.58
C VAL A 15 -26.05 -14.00 -1.40
N CYS A 16 -26.01 -15.26 -0.94
CA CYS A 16 -24.74 -16.01 -0.85
C CYS A 16 -24.09 -16.28 -2.23
N LYS A 17 -24.87 -16.48 -3.30
CA LYS A 17 -24.33 -16.65 -4.67
C LYS A 17 -23.81 -15.35 -5.27
N LEU A 18 -24.39 -14.21 -4.92
CA LEU A 18 -23.93 -12.90 -5.38
C LEU A 18 -22.56 -12.55 -4.77
N VAL A 19 -22.36 -12.90 -3.49
CA VAL A 19 -21.08 -12.69 -2.78
C VAL A 19 -19.96 -13.58 -3.34
N PHE A 20 -20.26 -14.82 -3.73
CA PHE A 20 -19.27 -15.73 -4.34
C PHE A 20 -18.91 -15.40 -5.80
N ALA A 21 -19.81 -14.74 -6.53
CA ALA A 21 -19.58 -14.34 -7.93
C ALA A 21 -18.67 -13.10 -8.06
N VAL A 22 -18.66 -12.22 -7.05
CA VAL A 22 -17.82 -11.01 -7.03
C VAL A 22 -16.35 -11.35 -6.72
N ILE A 23 -16.09 -12.46 -6.01
CA ILE A 23 -14.75 -12.89 -5.61
C ILE A 23 -13.99 -13.62 -6.75
N SER A 24 -14.70 -14.12 -7.78
CA SER A 24 -14.08 -14.90 -8.88
C SER A 24 -13.62 -14.08 -10.10
N PHE A 25 -13.75 -12.75 -10.10
CA PHE A 25 -13.51 -11.92 -11.30
C PHE A 25 -12.17 -11.16 -11.32
N HIS A 26 -11.24 -11.50 -10.43
CA HIS A 26 -9.89 -10.96 -10.45
C HIS A 26 -8.88 -12.08 -10.38
N VAL A 27 -8.37 -12.51 -11.54
CA VAL A 27 -6.99 -12.97 -11.79
C VAL A 27 -6.84 -13.42 -13.26
N ALA A 28 -5.74 -12.98 -13.85
CA ALA A 28 -5.06 -13.46 -15.07
C ALA A 28 -5.46 -12.86 -16.43
N ARG A 29 -4.70 -11.84 -16.85
CA ARG A 29 -3.83 -11.93 -18.05
C ARG A 29 -2.53 -11.17 -17.78
N PRO A 30 -1.41 -11.63 -18.36
CA PRO A 30 -0.79 -10.78 -19.37
C PRO A 30 -0.30 -11.52 -20.62
N CYS A 31 -0.24 -10.72 -21.68
CA CYS A 31 0.24 -10.99 -23.02
C CYS A 31 1.77 -11.19 -23.08
N THR A 32 2.23 -12.00 -24.02
CA THR A 32 3.64 -12.08 -24.45
C THR A 32 3.76 -12.04 -25.97
N ALA A 33 4.50 -11.05 -26.49
CA ALA A 33 5.26 -11.03 -27.75
C ALA A 33 6.13 -9.76 -27.73
N PRO A 34 7.39 -9.75 -28.25
CA PRO A 34 7.73 -9.83 -29.69
C PRO A 34 8.89 -10.84 -29.96
N VAL A 35 9.12 -11.45 -31.13
CA VAL A 35 9.28 -11.05 -32.55
C VAL A 35 10.72 -10.62 -32.95
N CYS A 36 11.27 -11.40 -33.90
CA CYS A 36 12.27 -11.16 -34.95
C CYS A 36 13.79 -11.27 -34.69
N GLU A 37 14.32 -12.44 -35.06
CA GLU A 37 15.66 -12.64 -35.61
C GLU A 37 15.75 -12.11 -37.06
N GLY A 38 16.84 -11.40 -37.36
CA GLY A 38 17.39 -11.19 -38.69
C GLY A 38 18.91 -11.06 -38.49
N GLY A 39 19.80 -11.51 -39.35
CA GLY A 39 19.69 -11.86 -40.75
C GLY A 39 21.10 -11.68 -41.32
N THR A 40 21.67 -12.81 -41.72
CA THR A 40 22.91 -13.09 -42.47
C THR A 40 23.47 -12.03 -43.45
N ALA A 41 24.78 -12.13 -43.69
CA ALA A 41 25.44 -12.33 -45.00
C ALA A 41 26.40 -11.25 -45.53
N GLY A 42 27.50 -11.73 -46.14
CA GLY A 42 28.19 -11.09 -47.27
C GLY A 42 29.66 -10.77 -47.00
N LYS A 43 30.63 -11.61 -47.43
CA LYS A 43 31.33 -11.59 -48.74
C LYS A 43 32.27 -10.38 -48.90
N ALA A 44 33.42 -10.41 -49.55
CA ALA A 44 34.37 -11.41 -50.06
C ALA A 44 35.43 -10.60 -50.86
N ALA A 45 36.60 -11.19 -51.11
CA ALA A 45 37.47 -10.95 -52.26
C ALA A 45 38.28 -9.62 -52.29
N ALA A 46 39.46 -9.50 -52.91
CA ALA A 46 40.46 -10.41 -53.47
C ALA A 46 41.64 -9.50 -53.92
N SER A 47 42.90 -9.92 -53.72
CA SER A 47 43.88 -10.29 -54.76
C SER A 47 44.66 -9.21 -55.55
N ARG A 48 45.96 -9.54 -55.70
CA ARG A 48 46.90 -9.38 -56.84
C ARG A 48 47.92 -8.22 -56.86
N LEU A 49 49.17 -8.60 -56.57
CA LEU A 49 50.34 -8.66 -57.49
C LEU A 49 50.56 -7.53 -58.50
N LEU A 50 51.78 -6.96 -58.51
CA LEU A 50 52.69 -7.04 -59.66
C LEU A 50 54.12 -6.56 -59.35
N SER A 51 55.07 -7.34 -59.85
CA SER A 51 56.51 -7.09 -60.05
C SER A 51 56.74 -6.16 -61.25
N VAL A 52 57.82 -5.35 -61.27
CA VAL A 52 58.68 -5.05 -62.45
C VAL A 52 60.03 -4.48 -61.98
N ALA A 53 61.10 -4.80 -62.72
CA ALA A 53 62.51 -4.47 -62.49
C ALA A 53 63.10 -3.36 -63.40
N HIS A 54 64.19 -2.75 -62.91
CA HIS A 54 65.42 -2.19 -63.56
C HIS A 54 65.52 -0.86 -64.38
N LEU A 55 66.38 0.04 -63.82
CA LEU A 55 67.43 0.97 -64.39
C LEU A 55 66.99 2.28 -65.11
N PRO A 56 67.83 3.36 -65.28
CA PRO A 56 69.27 3.59 -64.99
C PRO A 56 69.62 4.94 -64.26
N MET A 57 70.83 5.08 -63.67
CA MET A 57 71.55 6.24 -63.03
C MET A 57 70.90 7.63 -62.78
N ALA A 58 69.94 8.13 -63.56
CA ALA A 58 68.95 9.11 -63.10
C ALA A 58 68.06 8.52 -61.97
N SER A 59 67.95 7.18 -61.98
CA SER A 59 67.43 6.30 -60.93
C SER A 59 68.11 6.52 -59.59
N ILE A 60 69.39 6.90 -59.51
CA ILE A 60 70.06 7.04 -58.20
C ILE A 60 69.68 8.34 -57.50
N MET A 61 69.61 9.46 -58.25
CA MET A 61 69.09 10.72 -57.72
C MET A 61 67.59 10.65 -57.48
N ALA A 62 66.84 9.97 -58.36
CA ALA A 62 65.43 9.68 -58.15
C ALA A 62 65.22 8.74 -56.94
N GLU A 63 66.03 7.70 -56.73
CA GLU A 63 65.99 6.79 -55.58
C GLU A 63 66.44 7.47 -54.29
N LEU A 64 67.34 8.45 -54.34
CA LEU A 64 67.71 9.26 -53.17
C LEU A 64 66.62 10.26 -52.80
N VAL A 65 66.01 10.94 -53.78
CA VAL A 65 64.88 11.84 -53.56
C VAL A 65 63.65 11.05 -53.12
N VAL A 66 63.34 9.95 -53.80
CA VAL A 66 62.25 9.01 -53.46
C VAL A 66 62.55 8.35 -52.12
N GLY A 67 63.79 7.96 -51.82
CA GLY A 67 64.19 7.41 -50.53
C GLY A 67 64.07 8.41 -49.38
N SER A 68 64.44 9.67 -49.60
CA SER A 68 64.19 10.78 -48.66
C SER A 68 62.68 11.08 -48.51
N LEU A 69 61.91 10.97 -49.60
CA LEU A 69 60.46 11.16 -49.56
C LEU A 69 59.77 10.01 -48.81
N ILE A 70 60.24 8.79 -49.03
CA ILE A 70 59.79 7.56 -48.37
C ILE A 70 60.18 7.59 -46.89
N ASP A 71 61.40 7.98 -46.52
CA ASP A 71 61.81 8.10 -45.11
C ASP A 71 61.03 9.19 -44.36
N ASN A 72 60.73 10.31 -45.03
CA ASN A 72 59.84 11.34 -44.48
C ASN A 72 58.38 10.87 -44.38
N TYR A 73 57.92 10.06 -45.33
CA TYR A 73 56.60 9.45 -45.30
C TYR A 73 56.50 8.43 -44.16
N ASP A 74 57.51 7.56 -43.99
CA ASP A 74 57.59 6.55 -42.93
C ASP A 74 57.66 7.21 -41.55
N LYS A 75 58.49 8.25 -41.37
CA LYS A 75 58.51 9.03 -40.12
C LYS A 75 57.16 9.68 -39.82
N ARG A 76 56.51 10.26 -40.83
CA ARG A 76 55.17 10.85 -40.65
C ARG A 76 54.16 9.76 -40.30
N ASN A 77 54.21 8.61 -40.96
CA ASN A 77 53.32 7.49 -40.73
C ASN A 77 53.50 6.90 -39.33
N GLU A 78 54.74 6.74 -38.86
CA GLU A 78 55.05 6.30 -37.49
C GLU A 78 54.47 7.27 -36.45
N THR A 79 54.63 8.58 -36.65
CA THR A 79 54.05 9.58 -35.73
C THR A 79 52.52 9.58 -35.74
N VAL A 80 51.90 9.28 -36.89
CA VAL A 80 50.44 9.17 -37.02
C VAL A 80 49.96 7.93 -36.29
N TRP A 81 50.56 6.76 -36.54
CA TRP A 81 50.22 5.51 -35.85
C TRP A 81 50.42 5.61 -34.34
N HIS A 82 51.48 6.27 -33.89
CA HIS A 82 51.71 6.46 -32.47
C HIS A 82 50.62 7.34 -31.82
N LYS A 83 50.20 8.40 -32.49
CA LYS A 83 49.09 9.25 -32.02
C LYS A 83 47.76 8.50 -32.02
N GLU A 84 47.46 7.75 -33.07
CA GLU A 84 46.26 6.91 -33.17
C GLU A 84 46.23 5.83 -32.08
N ASP A 85 47.37 5.20 -31.77
CA ASP A 85 47.48 4.19 -30.72
C ASP A 85 47.30 4.80 -29.31
N ILE A 86 47.84 6.00 -29.07
CA ILE A 86 47.60 6.75 -27.83
C ILE A 86 46.11 7.09 -27.71
N GLU A 87 45.50 7.61 -28.77
CA GLU A 87 44.08 7.98 -28.81
C GLU A 87 43.17 6.76 -28.62
N HIS A 88 43.49 5.64 -29.28
CA HIS A 88 42.78 4.38 -29.12
C HIS A 88 42.79 3.91 -27.65
N ARG A 89 43.95 3.97 -26.98
CA ARG A 89 44.05 3.64 -25.55
C ARG A 89 43.30 4.62 -24.65
N HIS A 90 43.21 5.88 -25.04
CA HIS A 90 42.37 6.86 -24.35
C HIS A 90 40.88 6.55 -24.49
N GLN A 91 40.42 6.19 -25.69
CA GLN A 91 39.04 5.78 -25.95
C GLN A 91 38.67 4.51 -25.19
N GLU A 92 39.53 3.49 -25.18
CA GLU A 92 39.32 2.29 -24.37
C GLU A 92 39.24 2.58 -22.87
N ARG A 93 40.01 3.55 -22.39
CA ARG A 93 39.93 3.99 -20.99
C ARG A 93 38.60 4.69 -20.73
N GLN A 94 38.16 5.55 -21.66
CA GLN A 94 36.89 6.25 -21.57
C GLN A 94 35.71 5.28 -21.57
N TRP A 95 35.67 4.32 -22.50
CA TRP A 95 34.62 3.30 -22.54
C TRP A 95 34.56 2.46 -21.27
N ARG A 96 35.71 2.11 -20.69
CA ARG A 96 35.74 1.40 -19.40
C ARG A 96 35.17 2.24 -18.26
N ILE A 97 35.44 3.55 -18.23
CA ILE A 97 34.87 4.45 -17.21
C ILE A 97 33.37 4.60 -17.41
N ASP A 98 32.92 4.79 -18.65
CA ASP A 98 31.51 4.96 -18.98
C ASP A 98 30.70 3.69 -18.70
N ASP A 99 31.25 2.50 -18.97
CA ASP A 99 30.60 1.24 -18.63
C ASP A 99 30.49 1.04 -17.12
N LEU A 100 31.53 1.36 -16.35
CA LEU A 100 31.49 1.31 -14.89
C LEU A 100 30.47 2.31 -14.30
N GLN A 101 30.35 3.50 -14.90
CA GLN A 101 29.35 4.49 -14.51
C GLN A 101 27.93 3.99 -14.82
N ARG A 102 27.70 3.48 -16.03
CA ARG A 102 26.40 2.93 -16.44
C ARG A 102 25.98 1.76 -15.55
N GLU A 103 26.91 0.86 -15.22
CA GLU A 103 26.63 -0.26 -14.31
C GLU A 103 26.29 0.24 -12.91
N ARG A 104 27.01 1.24 -12.39
CA ARG A 104 26.68 1.85 -11.09
C ARG A 104 25.28 2.48 -11.12
N ASP A 105 24.97 3.25 -12.15
CA ASP A 105 23.68 3.94 -12.28
C ASP A 105 22.53 2.95 -12.41
N TRP A 106 22.72 1.86 -13.16
CA TRP A 106 21.74 0.77 -13.25
C TRP A 106 21.50 0.11 -11.90
N ARG A 107 22.56 -0.19 -11.13
CA ARG A 107 22.40 -0.77 -9.80
C ARG A 107 21.70 0.16 -8.83
N LEU A 108 22.00 1.46 -8.87
CA LEU A 108 21.32 2.46 -8.02
C LEU A 108 19.84 2.58 -8.39
N TYR A 109 19.52 2.57 -9.68
CA TYR A 109 18.15 2.57 -10.17
C TYR A 109 17.36 1.32 -9.76
N ASP A 110 17.98 0.14 -9.84
CA ASP A 110 17.36 -1.12 -9.42
C ASP A 110 17.08 -1.13 -7.91
N ILE A 111 18.07 -0.75 -7.10
CA ILE A 111 17.91 -0.64 -5.63
C ILE A 111 16.78 0.32 -5.28
N ARG A 112 16.70 1.47 -5.95
CA ARG A 112 15.63 2.46 -5.74
C ARG A 112 14.26 1.87 -6.07
N THR A 113 14.16 1.18 -7.21
CA THR A 113 12.91 0.56 -7.66
C THR A 113 12.44 -0.52 -6.69
N GLU A 114 13.35 -1.35 -6.19
CA GLU A 114 13.02 -2.38 -5.18
C GLU A 114 12.55 -1.76 -3.86
N ARG A 115 13.20 -0.70 -3.37
CA ARG A 115 12.76 0.02 -2.16
C ARG A 115 11.38 0.61 -2.32
N ILE A 116 11.11 1.28 -3.45
CA ILE A 116 9.80 1.88 -3.74
C ILE A 116 8.72 0.79 -3.77
N ARG A 117 8.98 -0.37 -4.40
CA ARG A 117 8.04 -1.49 -4.41
C ARG A 117 7.79 -2.05 -3.01
N ALA A 118 8.85 -2.29 -2.23
CA ALA A 118 8.73 -2.77 -0.86
C ALA A 118 7.95 -1.81 0.04
N LYS A 119 8.16 -0.50 -0.15
CA LYS A 119 7.42 0.54 0.57
C LYS A 119 5.95 0.54 0.15
N LEU A 120 5.66 0.51 -1.16
CA LEU A 120 4.30 0.45 -1.69
C LEU A 120 3.53 -0.75 -1.11
N ASP A 121 4.14 -1.93 -1.11
CA ASP A 121 3.54 -3.14 -0.54
C ASP A 121 3.28 -2.99 0.97
N ASN A 122 4.18 -2.32 1.70
CA ASN A 122 3.99 -2.07 3.13
C ASN A 122 2.81 -1.11 3.39
N GLU A 123 2.74 0.01 2.67
CA GLU A 123 1.63 0.96 2.80
C GLU A 123 0.29 0.33 2.39
N GLN A 124 0.29 -0.50 1.35
CA GLN A 124 -0.91 -1.24 0.94
C GLN A 124 -1.39 -2.19 2.04
N ARG A 125 -0.50 -2.92 2.72
CA ARG A 125 -0.88 -3.78 3.86
C ARG A 125 -1.51 -2.99 5.00
N HIS A 126 -1.02 -1.77 5.27
CA HIS A 126 -1.62 -0.90 6.28
C HIS A 126 -3.04 -0.48 5.88
N ALA A 127 -3.24 -0.13 4.62
CA ALA A 127 -4.57 0.20 4.11
C ALA A 127 -5.52 -1.00 4.13
N ASP A 128 -5.06 -2.19 3.73
CA ASP A 128 -5.85 -3.43 3.75
C ASP A 128 -6.26 -3.81 5.18
N THR A 129 -5.35 -3.67 6.15
CA THR A 129 -5.66 -3.91 7.57
C THR A 129 -6.78 -2.98 8.05
N ARG A 130 -6.74 -1.70 7.67
CA ARG A 130 -7.79 -0.73 8.03
C ARG A 130 -9.11 -1.05 7.33
N ALA A 131 -9.06 -1.45 6.07
CA ALA A 131 -10.24 -1.88 5.31
C ALA A 131 -10.90 -3.11 5.93
N GLU A 132 -10.11 -4.09 6.40
CA GLU A 132 -10.61 -5.28 7.09
C GLU A 132 -11.35 -4.90 8.39
N HIS A 133 -10.78 -3.97 9.18
CA HIS A 133 -11.45 -3.45 10.38
C HIS A 133 -12.78 -2.73 10.07
N LEU A 134 -12.79 -1.89 9.04
CA LEU A 134 -14.01 -1.19 8.59
C LEU A 134 -15.08 -2.19 8.12
N SER A 135 -14.67 -3.21 7.37
CA SER A 135 -15.54 -4.28 6.89
C SER A 135 -16.18 -5.04 8.06
N ALA A 136 -15.38 -5.51 9.00
CA ALA A 136 -15.86 -6.25 10.17
C ALA A 136 -16.86 -5.45 11.02
N ILE A 137 -16.61 -4.15 11.21
CA ILE A 137 -17.55 -3.28 11.94
C ILE A 137 -18.85 -3.07 11.16
N SER A 138 -18.76 -2.90 9.84
CA SER A 138 -19.96 -2.75 9.01
C SER A 138 -20.84 -4.00 9.01
N GLU A 139 -20.24 -5.19 9.01
CA GLU A 139 -20.94 -6.48 9.12
C GLU A 139 -21.66 -6.60 10.48
N LEU A 140 -20.96 -6.32 11.58
CA LEU A 140 -21.56 -6.31 12.92
C LEU A 140 -22.69 -5.28 13.05
N ALA A 141 -22.53 -4.08 12.46
CA ALA A 141 -23.58 -3.07 12.46
C ALA A 141 -24.82 -3.52 11.66
N ALA A 142 -24.61 -4.21 10.54
CA ALA A 142 -25.69 -4.77 9.73
C ALA A 142 -26.46 -5.86 10.47
N GLU A 143 -25.75 -6.79 11.13
CA GLU A 143 -26.38 -7.85 11.92
C GLU A 143 -27.19 -7.30 13.10
N LEU A 144 -26.61 -6.38 13.88
CA LEU A 144 -27.30 -5.77 15.02
C LEU A 144 -28.49 -4.92 14.58
N GLY A 145 -28.34 -4.12 13.52
CA GLY A 145 -29.44 -3.36 12.93
C GLY A 145 -30.55 -4.27 12.40
N GLY A 146 -30.19 -5.40 11.81
CA GLY A 146 -31.12 -6.44 11.37
C GLY A 146 -31.89 -7.08 12.53
N PHE A 147 -31.21 -7.42 13.63
CA PHE A 147 -31.86 -7.98 14.82
C PHE A 147 -32.81 -6.99 15.49
N ALA A 148 -32.43 -5.70 15.59
CA ALA A 148 -33.33 -4.65 16.07
C ALA A 148 -34.59 -4.55 15.20
N LEU A 149 -34.42 -4.50 13.88
CA LEU A 149 -35.56 -4.46 12.95
C LEU A 149 -36.48 -5.69 13.08
N VAL A 150 -35.89 -6.88 13.18
CA VAL A 150 -36.62 -8.14 13.35
C VAL A 150 -37.34 -8.20 14.71
N SER A 151 -36.76 -7.60 15.76
CA SER A 151 -37.41 -7.44 17.05
C SER A 151 -38.68 -6.60 16.92
N ILE A 152 -38.58 -5.43 16.27
CA ILE A 152 -39.73 -4.51 16.08
C ILE A 152 -40.91 -5.18 15.39
N ILE A 153 -40.68 -5.91 14.29
CA ILE A 153 -41.76 -6.49 13.51
C ILE A 153 -42.42 -7.72 14.17
N ASN A 154 -41.74 -8.37 15.12
CA ASN A 154 -42.21 -9.60 15.75
C ASN A 154 -42.81 -9.39 17.15
N VAL A 155 -42.72 -8.18 17.71
CA VAL A 155 -43.38 -7.86 18.98
C VAL A 155 -44.89 -7.88 18.79
N ASN A 156 -45.56 -8.79 19.52
CA ASN A 156 -47.01 -8.83 19.58
C ASN A 156 -47.46 -7.89 20.71
N LEU A 157 -48.25 -6.87 20.38
CA LEU A 157 -48.72 -5.90 21.37
C LEU A 157 -50.00 -6.40 22.06
N PRO A 158 -50.02 -6.58 23.38
CA PRO A 158 -51.26 -6.75 24.12
C PRO A 158 -52.15 -5.50 24.03
N VAL A 159 -53.46 -5.69 24.18
CA VAL A 159 -54.49 -4.65 23.95
C VAL A 159 -54.47 -3.56 25.03
N ASP A 160 -54.00 -3.89 26.24
CA ASP A 160 -54.00 -3.01 27.42
C ASP A 160 -52.57 -2.50 27.75
N ILE A 161 -51.95 -1.77 26.82
CA ILE A 161 -50.59 -1.21 27.01
C ILE A 161 -50.64 0.28 27.35
N ASP A 162 -49.77 0.66 28.29
CA ASP A 162 -49.45 2.06 28.57
C ASP A 162 -48.83 2.74 27.35
N LEU A 163 -49.50 3.81 26.88
CA LEU A 163 -49.07 4.58 25.72
C LEU A 163 -47.65 5.15 25.88
N ASN A 164 -47.25 5.49 27.11
CA ASN A 164 -45.92 6.01 27.42
C ASN A 164 -44.82 4.97 27.17
N LEU A 165 -45.06 3.70 27.52
CA LEU A 165 -44.08 2.62 27.32
C LEU A 165 -43.92 2.32 25.82
N LEU A 166 -45.03 2.32 25.09
CA LEU A 166 -45.03 2.15 23.63
C LEU A 166 -44.26 3.28 22.93
N TRP A 167 -44.41 4.52 23.38
CA TRP A 167 -43.69 5.66 22.83
C TRP A 167 -42.17 5.56 23.07
N VAL A 168 -41.76 5.22 24.29
CA VAL A 168 -40.34 5.02 24.62
C VAL A 168 -39.74 3.88 23.78
N TYR A 169 -40.49 2.79 23.60
CA TYR A 169 -40.07 1.68 22.75
C TYR A 169 -39.89 2.11 21.28
N GLY A 170 -40.85 2.84 20.72
CA GLY A 170 -40.78 3.32 19.34
C GLY A 170 -39.58 4.24 19.10
N ILE A 171 -39.31 5.16 20.03
CA ILE A 171 -38.17 6.09 19.91
C ILE A 171 -36.84 5.37 20.06
N THR A 172 -36.71 4.52 21.08
CA THR A 172 -35.44 3.81 21.33
C THR A 172 -35.08 2.90 20.16
N SER A 173 -36.05 2.16 19.63
CA SER A 173 -35.84 1.27 18.49
C SER A 173 -35.56 2.01 17.18
N ALA A 174 -36.25 3.13 16.90
CA ALA A 174 -35.93 3.99 15.77
C ALA A 174 -34.51 4.59 15.88
N LEU A 175 -34.11 5.06 17.07
CA LEU A 175 -32.75 5.55 17.31
C LEU A 175 -31.69 4.47 17.13
N THR A 176 -31.93 3.24 17.62
CA THR A 176 -31.03 2.10 17.39
C THR A 176 -30.79 1.89 15.90
N ILE A 177 -31.87 1.77 15.12
CA ILE A 177 -31.78 1.50 13.67
C ILE A 177 -31.10 2.65 12.94
N CYS A 178 -31.50 3.90 13.20
CA CYS A 178 -30.87 5.07 12.58
C CYS A 178 -29.37 5.16 12.89
N CYS A 179 -28.96 4.95 14.14
CA CYS A 179 -27.55 4.99 14.52
C CYS A 179 -26.75 3.87 13.83
N MET A 180 -27.29 2.64 13.79
CA MET A 180 -26.61 1.51 13.14
C MET A 180 -26.48 1.71 11.62
N ILE A 181 -27.55 2.15 10.95
CA ILE A 181 -27.52 2.43 9.50
C ILE A 181 -26.54 3.56 9.18
N LEU A 182 -26.56 4.65 9.95
CA LEU A 182 -25.61 5.76 9.74
C LEU A 182 -24.16 5.30 9.95
N SER A 183 -23.89 4.47 10.97
CA SER A 183 -22.55 3.91 11.17
C SER A 183 -22.10 3.03 9.99
N LEU A 184 -23.02 2.24 9.43
CA LEU A 184 -22.76 1.40 8.26
C LEU A 184 -22.46 2.25 7.02
N ILE A 185 -23.25 3.31 6.78
CA ILE A 185 -23.03 4.23 5.66
C ILE A 185 -21.67 4.93 5.78
N VAL A 186 -21.29 5.38 6.97
CA VAL A 186 -19.97 6.00 7.19
C VAL A 186 -18.85 4.98 6.92
N CYS A 187 -18.98 3.74 7.41
CA CYS A 187 -17.99 2.69 7.16
C CYS A 187 -17.87 2.32 5.67
N THR A 188 -18.98 2.29 4.92
CA THR A 188 -18.94 1.99 3.48
C THR A 188 -18.34 3.13 2.67
N VAL A 189 -18.64 4.38 3.01
CA VAL A 189 -18.01 5.55 2.39
C VAL A 189 -16.50 5.59 2.69
N LEU A 190 -16.09 5.27 3.92
CA LEU A 190 -14.67 5.16 4.29
C LEU A 190 -13.96 4.03 3.53
N MET A 191 -14.58 2.85 3.40
CA MET A 191 -14.02 1.76 2.57
C MET A 191 -13.88 2.19 1.10
N LEU A 192 -14.85 2.91 0.56
CA LEU A 192 -14.77 3.43 -0.81
C LEU A 192 -13.62 4.45 -0.96
N ALA A 193 -13.46 5.34 0.02
CA ALA A 193 -12.37 6.32 0.02
C ALA A 193 -10.99 5.64 0.09
N VAL A 194 -10.81 4.63 0.95
CA VAL A 194 -9.56 3.88 1.08
C VAL A 194 -9.24 3.12 -0.20
N THR A 195 -10.21 2.40 -0.77
CA THR A 195 -10.00 1.63 -2.00
C THR A 195 -9.65 2.54 -3.19
N HIS A 196 -10.29 3.71 -3.30
CA HIS A 196 -9.94 4.71 -4.31
C HIS A 196 -8.53 5.28 -4.10
N TYR A 197 -8.14 5.57 -2.85
CA TYR A 197 -6.79 6.06 -2.54
C TYR A 197 -5.71 5.03 -2.92
N CYS A 198 -5.89 3.77 -2.52
CA CYS A 198 -4.97 2.68 -2.86
C CYS A 198 -4.85 2.46 -4.37
N ALA A 199 -5.95 2.59 -5.12
CA ALA A 199 -5.94 2.35 -6.56
C ALA A 199 -5.27 3.46 -7.39
N PHE A 200 -5.41 4.73 -6.99
CA PHE A 200 -5.03 5.87 -7.86
C PHE A 200 -3.99 6.82 -7.28
N GLN A 201 -3.92 6.97 -5.96
CA GLN A 201 -3.10 8.01 -5.34
C GLN A 201 -1.85 7.44 -4.68
N LEU A 202 -1.95 6.25 -4.08
CA LEU A 202 -0.86 5.63 -3.32
C LEU A 202 0.42 5.46 -4.14
N GLU A 203 0.34 4.90 -5.36
CA GLU A 203 1.51 4.71 -6.21
C GLU A 203 2.16 6.05 -6.60
N ARG A 204 1.34 7.08 -6.84
CA ARG A 204 1.83 8.42 -7.20
C ARG A 204 2.53 9.08 -6.01
N ASP A 205 1.96 8.97 -4.81
CA ASP A 205 2.51 9.58 -3.61
C ASP A 205 3.84 8.92 -3.23
N VAL A 206 3.93 7.58 -3.30
CA VAL A 206 5.16 6.84 -3.01
C VAL A 206 6.26 7.13 -4.04
N LYS A 207 5.92 7.32 -5.33
CA LYS A 207 6.90 7.67 -6.37
C LYS A 207 7.44 9.09 -6.26
N ASN A 208 6.69 10.01 -5.64
CA ASN A 208 7.11 11.40 -5.46
C ASN A 208 7.94 11.62 -4.20
N LEU A 209 8.07 10.62 -3.33
CA LEU A 209 8.92 10.70 -2.13
C LEU A 209 10.40 10.74 -2.51
N ASP A 210 11.17 11.55 -1.78
CA ASP A 210 12.62 11.59 -1.92
C ASP A 210 13.26 10.36 -1.28
N ASP A 211 14.44 9.95 -1.77
CA ASP A 211 15.09 8.69 -1.39
C ASP A 211 15.43 8.61 0.11
N ASP A 212 15.64 9.75 0.75
CA ASP A 212 15.89 9.87 2.19
C ASP A 212 14.61 9.79 3.05
N GLU A 213 13.44 10.09 2.45
CA GLU A 213 12.15 10.16 3.15
C GLU A 213 11.34 8.86 3.03
N VAL A 214 11.67 7.97 2.07
CA VAL A 214 10.98 6.69 1.80
C VAL A 214 10.79 5.84 3.07
N ASP A 215 11.79 5.81 3.95
CA ASP A 215 11.76 4.96 5.14
C ASP A 215 11.05 5.62 6.34
N VAL A 216 10.92 6.95 6.35
CA VAL A 216 10.42 7.71 7.51
C VAL A 216 8.93 8.03 7.38
N ILE A 217 8.51 8.46 6.19
CA ILE A 217 7.14 8.99 5.99
C ILE A 217 6.22 7.86 5.52
N SER A 218 5.04 7.74 6.14
CA SER A 218 3.94 6.88 5.67
C SER A 218 2.88 7.76 5.01
N PRO A 219 2.82 7.84 3.66
CA PRO A 219 1.87 8.70 2.96
C PRO A 219 0.42 8.32 3.26
N PHE A 220 0.14 7.01 3.41
CA PHE A 220 -1.18 6.54 3.77
C PHE A 220 -1.63 7.04 5.15
N ALA A 221 -0.74 6.99 6.15
CA ALA A 221 -1.06 7.44 7.51
C ALA A 221 -1.37 8.94 7.54
N VAL A 222 -0.57 9.76 6.84
CA VAL A 222 -0.80 11.22 6.76
C VAL A 222 -2.14 11.52 6.09
N TRP A 223 -2.42 10.88 4.95
CA TRP A 223 -3.69 11.03 4.26
C TRP A 223 -4.88 10.61 5.12
N TRP A 224 -4.77 9.48 5.81
CA TRP A 224 -5.82 8.95 6.69
C TRP A 224 -6.14 9.92 7.82
N ILE A 225 -5.13 10.45 8.51
CA ILE A 225 -5.30 11.37 9.64
C ILE A 225 -5.98 12.67 9.17
N GLN A 226 -5.59 13.20 8.01
CA GLN A 226 -6.15 14.45 7.50
C GLN A 226 -7.59 14.33 7.00
N ARG A 227 -7.95 13.19 6.39
CA ARG A 227 -9.22 13.06 5.65
C ARG A 227 -10.22 12.14 6.33
N CYS A 228 -9.77 11.00 6.84
CA CYS A 228 -10.63 9.89 7.23
C CYS A 228 -10.79 9.74 8.74
N GLU A 229 -9.85 10.24 9.54
CA GLU A 229 -9.85 10.01 11.00
C GLU A 229 -11.08 10.62 11.69
N SER A 230 -11.51 11.82 11.28
CA SER A 230 -12.69 12.47 11.85
C SER A 230 -13.99 11.70 11.57
N ASP A 231 -14.19 11.29 10.31
CA ASP A 231 -15.35 10.50 9.88
C ASP A 231 -15.34 9.11 10.51
N TRP A 232 -14.17 8.48 10.64
CA TRP A 232 -14.00 7.22 11.34
C TRP A 232 -14.42 7.32 12.81
N GLN A 233 -13.98 8.35 13.52
CA GLN A 233 -14.36 8.58 14.92
C GLN A 233 -15.87 8.81 15.06
N LEU A 234 -16.48 9.55 14.12
CA LEU A 234 -17.92 9.74 14.09
C LEU A 234 -18.67 8.42 13.87
N GLY A 235 -18.26 7.64 12.86
CA GLY A 235 -18.86 6.33 12.55
C GLY A 235 -18.75 5.37 13.73
N TYR A 236 -17.59 5.32 14.39
CA TYR A 236 -17.38 4.52 15.58
C TYR A 236 -18.20 5.01 16.78
N TYR A 237 -18.33 6.32 16.97
CA TYR A 237 -19.17 6.89 18.01
C TYR A 237 -20.64 6.50 17.80
N LEU A 238 -21.15 6.62 16.56
CA LEU A 238 -22.50 6.23 16.17
C LEU A 238 -22.76 4.74 16.41
N PHE A 239 -21.82 3.88 15.98
CA PHE A 239 -21.89 2.44 16.24
C PHE A 239 -22.00 2.16 17.74
N ARG A 240 -21.13 2.79 18.55
CA ARG A 240 -21.12 2.61 20.01
C ARG A 240 -22.40 3.12 20.66
N THR A 241 -22.95 4.25 20.22
CA THR A 241 -24.24 4.73 20.72
C THR A 241 -25.38 3.80 20.32
N GLY A 242 -25.34 3.25 19.10
CA GLY A 242 -26.28 2.25 18.62
C GLY A 242 -26.30 1.01 19.49
N VAL A 243 -25.13 0.47 19.86
CA VAL A 243 -25.05 -0.71 20.76
C VAL A 243 -25.69 -0.44 22.12
N LYS A 244 -25.54 0.78 22.67
CA LYS A 244 -26.19 1.15 23.94
C LYS A 244 -27.70 1.21 23.81
N PHE A 245 -28.20 1.79 22.73
CA PHE A 245 -29.63 1.82 22.43
C PHE A 245 -30.20 0.43 22.19
N PHE A 246 -29.45 -0.47 21.57
CA PHE A 246 -29.84 -1.87 21.40
C PHE A 246 -30.06 -2.59 22.74
N PHE A 247 -29.16 -2.43 23.72
CA PHE A 247 -29.39 -3.00 25.06
C PHE A 247 -30.57 -2.35 25.79
N ALA A 248 -30.76 -1.03 25.62
CA ALA A 248 -31.92 -0.34 26.18
C ALA A 248 -33.23 -0.82 25.53
N GLU A 249 -33.23 -1.05 24.22
CA GLU A 249 -34.35 -1.60 23.46
C GLU A 249 -34.71 -2.99 23.96
N LEU A 250 -33.73 -3.89 24.17
CA LEU A 250 -33.98 -5.21 24.75
C LEU A 250 -34.62 -5.13 26.13
N ALA A 251 -34.19 -4.18 26.97
CA ALA A 251 -34.79 -3.96 28.27
C ALA A 251 -36.26 -3.51 28.13
N VAL A 252 -36.54 -2.52 27.27
CA VAL A 252 -37.89 -2.00 27.05
C VAL A 252 -38.81 -3.05 26.41
N VAL A 253 -38.34 -3.81 25.43
CA VAL A 253 -39.09 -4.91 24.78
C VAL A 253 -39.57 -5.94 25.79
N SER A 254 -38.74 -6.25 26.80
CA SER A 254 -39.11 -7.21 27.85
C SER A 254 -40.32 -6.76 28.68
N TRP A 255 -40.49 -5.44 28.87
CA TRP A 255 -41.65 -4.89 29.56
C TRP A 255 -42.89 -4.87 28.66
N VAL A 256 -42.70 -4.56 27.37
CA VAL A 256 -43.80 -4.57 26.39
C VAL A 256 -44.37 -5.98 26.21
N GLN A 257 -43.51 -7.00 26.16
CA GLN A 257 -43.93 -8.38 25.89
C GLN A 257 -44.43 -9.14 27.12
N TYR A 258 -43.82 -8.94 28.29
CA TYR A 258 -44.11 -9.70 29.51
C TYR A 258 -44.79 -8.86 30.59
N ASN A 259 -45.67 -7.93 30.20
CA ASN A 259 -46.39 -7.05 31.14
C ASN A 259 -47.12 -7.83 32.26
N MET A 260 -47.63 -9.03 31.96
CA MET A 260 -48.32 -9.88 32.94
C MET A 260 -47.38 -10.69 33.87
N TYR A 261 -46.09 -10.83 33.51
CA TYR A 261 -45.11 -11.63 34.24
C TYR A 261 -43.89 -10.77 34.62
N GLU A 262 -44.11 -9.87 35.58
CA GLU A 262 -43.09 -8.97 36.14
C GLU A 262 -41.72 -9.61 36.45
N PRO A 263 -41.61 -10.82 37.08
CA PRO A 263 -40.31 -11.38 37.40
C PRO A 263 -39.47 -11.69 36.15
N THR A 264 -40.12 -12.05 35.04
CA THR A 264 -39.45 -12.34 33.77
C THR A 264 -38.86 -11.06 33.17
N SER A 265 -39.62 -9.96 33.12
CA SER A 265 -39.14 -8.66 32.65
C SER A 265 -37.98 -8.13 33.48
N ILE A 266 -38.07 -8.26 34.82
CA ILE A 266 -36.97 -7.87 35.72
C ILE A 266 -35.70 -8.69 35.43
N SER A 267 -35.82 -10.00 35.22
CA SER A 267 -34.66 -10.84 34.92
C SER A 267 -33.97 -10.44 33.60
N ILE A 268 -34.75 -10.16 32.53
CA ILE A 268 -34.21 -9.77 31.22
C ILE A 268 -33.54 -8.40 31.30
N THR A 269 -34.15 -7.44 31.99
CA THR A 269 -33.56 -6.11 32.17
C THR A 269 -32.28 -6.13 32.99
N VAL A 270 -32.19 -6.96 34.02
CA VAL A 270 -30.94 -7.16 34.78
C VAL A 270 -29.85 -7.75 33.88
N VAL A 271 -30.17 -8.76 33.06
CA VAL A 271 -29.21 -9.35 32.11
C VAL A 271 -28.76 -8.33 31.07
N ALA A 272 -29.67 -7.54 30.51
CA ALA A 272 -29.36 -6.47 29.57
C ALA A 272 -28.45 -5.39 30.22
N PHE A 273 -28.72 -5.04 31.48
CA PHE A 273 -27.90 -4.09 32.24
C PHE A 273 -26.49 -4.63 32.53
N VAL A 274 -26.38 -5.90 32.92
CA VAL A 274 -25.08 -6.58 33.09
C VAL A 274 -24.31 -6.61 31.77
N GLY A 275 -24.99 -6.91 30.65
CA GLY A 275 -24.41 -6.84 29.30
C GLY A 275 -23.86 -5.44 28.98
N LEU A 276 -24.64 -4.40 29.28
CA LEU A 276 -24.22 -3.01 29.11
C LEU A 276 -23.03 -2.65 30.01
N LEU A 277 -23.02 -3.09 31.26
CA LEU A 277 -21.88 -2.86 32.17
C LEU A 277 -20.62 -3.57 31.70
N ILE A 278 -20.73 -4.82 31.24
CA ILE A 278 -19.59 -5.55 30.67
C ILE A 278 -19.06 -4.80 29.44
N TRP A 279 -19.96 -4.37 28.55
CA TRP A 279 -19.61 -3.55 27.39
C TRP A 279 -18.87 -2.26 27.80
N GLN A 280 -19.46 -1.49 28.71
CA GLN A 280 -18.93 -0.22 29.18
C GLN A 280 -17.61 -0.39 29.95
N THR A 281 -17.41 -1.47 30.70
CA THR A 281 -16.19 -1.65 31.52
C THR A 281 -15.07 -2.32 30.75
N ARG A 282 -15.35 -3.36 29.94
CA ARG A 282 -14.31 -4.11 29.22
C ARG A 282 -13.87 -3.45 27.94
N ILE A 283 -14.81 -2.92 27.16
CA ILE A 283 -14.50 -2.36 25.85
C ILE A 283 -14.05 -0.90 26.05
N TRP A 284 -14.80 -0.08 26.79
CA TRP A 284 -14.43 1.32 26.92
C TRP A 284 -13.07 1.57 27.61
N SER A 285 -12.72 0.78 28.65
CA SER A 285 -11.47 0.99 29.39
C SER A 285 -10.24 0.58 28.59
N LYS A 286 -10.31 -0.52 27.84
CA LYS A 286 -9.18 -1.03 27.06
C LYS A 286 -8.93 -0.23 25.79
N TRP A 287 -9.96 0.25 25.12
CA TRP A 287 -9.78 0.87 23.80
C TRP A 287 -9.53 2.38 23.87
N ARG A 288 -9.60 3.00 25.05
CA ARG A 288 -9.40 4.45 25.22
C ARG A 288 -8.00 4.93 24.81
N TYR A 289 -6.97 4.10 24.99
CA TYR A 289 -5.59 4.47 24.62
C TYR A 289 -5.33 4.35 23.11
N LEU A 290 -5.98 3.39 22.44
CA LEU A 290 -5.87 3.17 20.99
C LEU A 290 -6.60 4.22 20.15
N MET A 291 -7.56 4.94 20.75
CA MET A 291 -8.33 6.00 20.10
C MET A 291 -7.76 7.40 20.36
N ARG A 292 -6.65 7.53 21.10
CA ARG A 292 -6.00 8.83 21.22
C ARG A 292 -5.34 9.13 19.89
N MET A 293 -5.79 10.19 19.23
CA MET A 293 -5.18 10.71 18.01
C MET A 293 -3.67 10.88 18.26
N PRO A 294 -2.78 10.31 17.42
CA PRO A 294 -1.38 10.68 17.47
C PRO A 294 -1.30 12.17 17.13
N ASP A 295 -0.62 12.95 17.97
CA ASP A 295 -0.39 14.36 17.67
C ASP A 295 0.48 14.44 16.40
N ILE A 296 0.12 15.33 15.48
CA ILE A 296 0.81 15.49 14.18
C ILE A 296 2.30 15.78 14.38
N ASP A 297 2.67 16.36 15.52
CA ASP A 297 4.04 16.64 15.96
C ASP A 297 4.90 15.38 16.20
N ASP A 298 4.30 14.18 16.34
CA ASP A 298 5.03 12.91 16.49
C ASP A 298 5.34 12.23 15.14
N ILE A 299 4.73 12.68 14.03
CA ILE A 299 4.87 12.06 12.69
C ILE A 299 5.94 12.78 11.86
N ASP A 300 6.08 14.09 12.04
CA ASP A 300 7.27 14.80 11.60
C ASP A 300 8.41 14.38 12.55
N GLY A 301 9.35 13.57 12.05
CA GLY A 301 10.53 13.12 12.81
C GLY A 301 11.21 14.28 13.55
N PRO A 302 11.99 13.99 14.61
CA PRO A 302 12.43 14.96 15.61
C PRO A 302 12.93 16.25 14.94
N ASN A 303 12.05 17.26 14.95
CA ASN A 303 12.38 18.59 14.49
C ASN A 303 13.62 19.03 15.28
N GLU A 304 14.64 19.50 14.57
CA GLU A 304 16.01 19.81 15.02
C GLU A 304 16.09 20.97 16.04
N ARG A 305 15.03 21.17 16.85
CA ARG A 305 14.91 22.19 17.90
C ARG A 305 14.60 21.62 19.29
N THR A 306 14.76 20.32 19.50
CA THR A 306 14.90 19.79 20.86
C THR A 306 16.38 19.77 21.24
N PRO A 307 16.83 20.51 22.28
CA PRO A 307 18.21 20.46 22.70
C PRO A 307 18.51 19.05 23.21
N LEU A 308 19.26 18.29 22.39
CA LEU A 308 19.79 16.97 22.72
C LEU A 308 20.40 17.01 24.12
N LYS A 309 19.77 16.30 25.06
CA LYS A 309 20.40 15.88 26.30
C LYS A 309 21.54 14.94 25.93
N LYS A 310 22.73 15.52 25.80
CA LYS A 310 24.01 14.92 25.48
C LYS A 310 24.21 13.62 26.26
N ARG A 311 23.92 12.48 25.64
CA ARG A 311 24.28 11.16 26.18
C ARG A 311 25.75 10.93 25.86
N THR A 312 26.61 11.38 26.77
CA THR A 312 28.01 10.97 26.81
C THR A 312 28.07 9.47 27.04
N SER A 313 28.46 8.69 26.02
CA SER A 313 28.98 7.34 26.22
C SER A 313 29.90 6.91 25.07
N ALA A 314 31.20 7.07 25.35
CA ALA A 314 32.31 6.21 24.96
C ALA A 314 32.55 5.94 23.46
N SER A 315 33.44 6.77 22.90
CA SER A 315 34.40 6.41 21.84
C SER A 315 34.90 4.97 21.99
N ARG A 316 34.55 4.11 21.03
CA ARG A 316 35.18 2.80 20.81
C ARG A 316 36.22 2.98 19.70
N HIS A 317 37.45 3.25 20.13
CA HIS A 317 38.64 3.30 19.29
C HIS A 317 38.89 1.93 18.65
N TRP A 318 38.72 1.83 17.33
CA TRP A 318 39.11 0.66 16.54
C TRP A 318 40.58 0.80 16.14
N THR A 319 41.46 -0.05 16.69
CA THR A 319 42.84 -0.21 16.20
C THR A 319 42.92 -1.38 15.22
N PRO A 320 43.59 -1.23 14.06
CA PRO A 320 43.76 -2.32 13.11
C PRO A 320 44.82 -3.33 13.60
N ARG A 321 44.48 -4.61 13.49
CA ARG A 321 45.31 -5.76 13.88
C ARG A 321 46.41 -5.97 12.84
N SER A 322 47.68 -5.79 13.21
CA SER A 322 48.84 -6.07 12.37
C SER A 322 48.96 -7.57 12.07
N LYS A 323 49.10 -7.92 10.79
CA LYS A 323 49.47 -9.26 10.33
C LYS A 323 50.90 -9.58 10.76
N LYS A 324 51.12 -10.72 11.42
CA LYS A 324 52.45 -11.31 11.61
C LYS A 324 52.72 -12.29 10.47
N THR A 325 53.75 -11.98 9.69
CA THR A 325 54.49 -12.92 8.85
C THR A 325 55.25 -13.92 9.73
N TYR A 326 55.21 -15.20 9.34
CA TYR A 326 56.21 -16.21 9.67
C TYR A 326 56.76 -16.76 8.37
#